data_AF-A0A0D2FAY2-F1
#
_entry.id   AF-A0A0D2FAY2-F1
#
_cell.length_a   1.000
_cell.length_b   1.000
_cell.length_c   1.000
_cell.angle_alpha   90.00
_cell.angle_beta   90.00
_cell.angle_gamma   90.00
#
_symmetry.space_group_name_H-M   'P 1'
#
loop_
_entity.id
_entity.type
_entity.pdbx_description
1 polymer ?
#
loop_
_entity_poly.entity_id
_entity_poly.type
_entity_poly.pdbx_seq_one_letter_code
_entity_poly.pdbx_strand_id
1 'polypeptide(L)'
;MLGIEGLSDASFRGDERWRKASKWTGYAPWVVLAIGILSMVEIALGAVWIASLTTDLNFGQVIQPILIPGLAFFNAIPSLHLHVLARVNPPRLALWFSTTLSIVHFVSSILFMGACVGNHSHGSLQRNECPDATGGNEDIWDVMVALQFVSAVLYGAVAAMAWKVRTVVEARDERIAQGVEMVSEEEKQRRESEARERWKYLSAG
;
A
#
# COMPACT_ATOMS: atom_id res chain seq x y z
N MET A 1 10.04 15.79 -21.89
CA MET A 1 9.61 14.57 -22.61
C MET A 1 9.86 13.40 -21.68
N LEU A 2 8.83 12.88 -21.00
CA LEU A 2 8.94 11.60 -20.29
C LEU A 2 9.09 10.52 -21.37
N GLY A 3 10.33 10.08 -21.59
CA GLY A 3 10.71 9.22 -22.70
C GLY A 3 9.88 7.94 -22.74
N ILE A 4 9.38 7.63 -23.94
CA ILE A 4 8.67 6.40 -24.30
C ILE A 4 9.51 5.14 -23.97
N GLU A 5 10.82 5.30 -23.74
CA GLU A 5 11.73 4.24 -23.30
C GLU A 5 11.28 3.58 -21.99
N GLY A 6 10.66 4.33 -21.05
CA GLY A 6 10.15 3.76 -19.80
C GLY A 6 8.95 2.82 -19.96
N LEU A 7 8.18 2.96 -21.06
CA LEU A 7 7.09 2.04 -21.40
C LEU A 7 7.57 0.78 -22.12
N SER A 8 8.76 0.82 -22.74
CA SER A 8 9.30 -0.34 -23.47
C SER A 8 9.77 -1.47 -22.54
N ASP A 9 10.18 -1.13 -21.32
CA ASP A 9 10.61 -2.09 -20.31
C ASP A 9 9.55 -2.24 -19.20
N ALA A 10 8.41 -2.84 -19.56
CA ALA A 10 7.36 -3.25 -18.61
C ALA A 10 7.79 -4.41 -17.69
N SER A 11 9.09 -4.68 -17.54
CA SER A 11 9.55 -5.72 -16.65
C SER A 11 9.29 -5.35 -15.19
N PHE A 12 8.70 -6.29 -14.44
CA PHE A 12 8.45 -6.21 -12.99
C PHE A 12 9.75 -6.30 -12.16
N ARG A 13 10.89 -5.85 -12.72
CA ARG A 13 12.20 -5.89 -12.06
C ARG A 13 12.28 -4.96 -10.85
N GLY A 14 11.47 -3.90 -10.83
CA GLY A 14 11.39 -2.96 -9.73
C GLY A 14 12.64 -2.08 -9.56
N ASP A 15 12.69 -1.36 -8.43
CA ASP A 15 13.91 -0.68 -7.98
C ASP A 15 14.97 -1.71 -7.57
N GLU A 16 16.14 -1.69 -8.22
CA GLU A 16 17.21 -2.64 -7.94
C GLU A 16 17.69 -2.65 -6.49
N ARG A 17 17.57 -1.52 -5.76
CA ARG A 17 17.95 -1.44 -4.35
C ARG A 17 17.18 -2.44 -3.50
N TRP A 18 15.93 -2.70 -3.86
CA TRP A 18 15.09 -3.66 -3.16
C TRP A 18 15.61 -5.08 -3.36
N ARG A 19 15.93 -5.47 -4.59
CA ARG A 19 16.52 -6.80 -4.88
C ARG A 19 17.92 -6.96 -4.29
N LYS A 20 18.73 -5.90 -4.28
CA LYS A 20 20.09 -5.91 -3.70
C LYS A 20 20.05 -6.02 -2.18
N ALA A 21 19.04 -5.47 -1.51
CA ALA A 21 18.87 -5.61 -0.06
C ALA A 21 18.54 -7.05 0.35
N SER A 22 17.65 -7.72 -0.40
CA SER A 22 17.36 -9.14 -0.24
C SER A 22 16.61 -9.70 -1.46
N LYS A 23 16.66 -11.02 -1.64
CA LYS A 23 15.91 -11.69 -2.72
C LYS A 23 14.40 -11.50 -2.58
N TRP A 24 13.87 -11.59 -1.36
CA TRP A 24 12.42 -11.53 -1.12
C TRP A 24 11.85 -10.11 -1.23
N THR A 25 12.63 -9.07 -0.91
CA THR A 25 12.24 -7.67 -1.08
C THR A 25 12.12 -7.29 -2.57
N GLY A 26 12.74 -8.05 -3.47
CA GLY A 26 12.55 -7.90 -4.92
C GLY A 26 11.13 -8.22 -5.41
N TYR A 27 10.30 -8.90 -4.63
CA TYR A 27 8.90 -9.19 -4.97
C TYR A 27 7.93 -8.07 -4.59
N ALA A 28 8.40 -6.97 -4.00
CA ALA A 28 7.52 -5.86 -3.61
C ALA A 28 6.60 -5.34 -4.76
N PRO A 29 7.06 -5.20 -6.01
CA PRO A 29 6.17 -4.80 -7.11
C PRO A 29 4.98 -5.77 -7.32
N TRP A 30 5.20 -7.07 -7.14
CA TRP A 30 4.14 -8.08 -7.24
C TRP A 30 3.16 -7.99 -6.08
N VAL A 31 3.64 -7.75 -4.86
CA VAL A 31 2.77 -7.55 -3.69
C VAL A 31 1.91 -6.30 -3.88
N VAL A 32 2.50 -5.20 -4.35
CA VAL A 32 1.75 -3.96 -4.63
C VAL A 32 0.74 -4.14 -5.75
N LEU A 33 1.05 -4.92 -6.79
CA LEU A 33 0.08 -5.29 -7.82
C LEU A 33 -1.09 -6.08 -7.23
N ALA A 34 -0.79 -7.08 -6.38
CA ALA A 34 -1.82 -7.87 -5.71
C ALA A 34 -2.73 -6.99 -4.84
N ILE A 35 -2.16 -6.04 -4.09
CA ILE A 35 -2.91 -5.04 -3.32
C ILE A 35 -3.79 -4.18 -4.26
N GLY A 36 -3.26 -3.76 -5.41
CA GLY A 36 -4.04 -3.00 -6.40
C GLY A 36 -5.27 -3.77 -6.89
N ILE A 37 -5.09 -5.03 -7.28
CA ILE A 37 -6.19 -5.91 -7.71
C ILE A 37 -7.17 -6.15 -6.57
N LEU A 38 -6.67 -6.44 -5.37
CA LEU A 38 -7.48 -6.70 -4.18
C LEU A 38 -8.35 -5.49 -3.83
N SER A 39 -7.79 -4.29 -3.87
CA SER A 39 -8.56 -3.05 -3.61
C SER A 39 -9.70 -2.85 -4.63
N MET A 40 -9.50 -3.21 -5.90
CA MET A 40 -10.58 -3.15 -6.90
C MET A 40 -11.69 -4.15 -6.60
N VAL A 41 -11.34 -5.37 -6.18
CA VAL A 41 -12.29 -6.41 -5.79
C VAL A 41 -13.06 -5.99 -4.53
N GLU A 42 -12.37 -5.46 -3.52
CA GLU A 42 -12.99 -4.95 -2.30
C GLU A 42 -14.00 -3.81 -2.59
N ILE A 43 -13.65 -2.86 -3.46
CA ILE A 43 -14.58 -1.78 -3.88
C ILE A 43 -15.82 -2.37 -4.56
N ALA A 44 -15.63 -3.34 -5.47
CA ALA A 44 -16.73 -3.96 -6.19
C ALA A 44 -17.66 -4.72 -5.22
N LEU A 45 -17.10 -5.52 -4.31
CA LEU A 45 -17.86 -6.22 -3.29
C LEU A 45 -18.55 -5.27 -2.32
N GLY A 46 -17.89 -4.17 -1.94
CA GLY A 46 -18.49 -3.13 -1.11
C GLY A 46 -19.70 -2.49 -1.76
N ALA A 47 -19.65 -2.23 -3.07
CA ALA A 47 -20.79 -1.71 -3.81
C ALA A 47 -21.96 -2.72 -3.87
N VAL A 48 -21.65 -4.01 -4.06
CA VAL A 48 -22.67 -5.07 -4.05
C VAL A 48 -23.29 -5.23 -2.66
N TRP A 49 -22.49 -5.20 -1.60
CA TRP A 49 -22.99 -5.27 -0.23
C TRP A 49 -23.90 -4.10 0.09
N ILE A 50 -23.49 -2.87 -0.24
CA ILE A 50 -24.31 -1.66 -0.09
C ILE A 50 -25.64 -1.80 -0.86
N ALA A 51 -25.60 -2.33 -2.08
CA ALA A 51 -26.81 -2.55 -2.88
C ALA A 51 -27.72 -3.65 -2.30
N SER A 52 -27.20 -4.52 -1.44
CA SER A 52 -27.98 -5.56 -0.76
C SER A 52 -28.67 -5.08 0.53
N LEU A 53 -28.37 -3.87 1.00
CA LEU A 53 -28.95 -3.34 2.23
C LEU A 53 -30.45 -3.06 2.04
N THR A 54 -31.24 -3.43 3.05
CA THR A 54 -32.68 -3.14 3.10
C THR A 54 -33.00 -1.89 3.93
N THR A 55 -31.97 -1.34 4.58
CA THR A 55 -32.03 -0.14 5.42
C THR A 55 -31.46 1.08 4.70
N ASP A 56 -31.83 2.28 5.16
CA ASP A 56 -31.24 3.50 4.64
C ASP A 56 -29.74 3.55 4.93
N LEU A 57 -28.97 3.93 3.90
CA LEU A 57 -27.52 4.09 3.96
C LEU A 57 -27.13 5.13 5.01
N ASN A 58 -26.35 4.69 6.00
CA ASN A 58 -25.67 5.58 6.92
C ASN A 58 -24.18 5.76 6.54
N PHE A 59 -23.54 6.78 7.09
CA PHE A 59 -22.15 7.09 6.75
C PHE A 59 -21.17 5.95 7.13
N GLY A 60 -21.40 5.26 8.24
CA GLY A 60 -20.58 4.12 8.69
C GLY A 60 -20.58 2.98 7.68
N GLN A 61 -21.75 2.66 7.14
CA GLN A 61 -21.96 1.65 6.09
C GLN A 61 -21.28 1.98 4.76
N VAL A 62 -20.75 3.19 4.56
CA VAL A 62 -20.01 3.57 3.34
C VAL A 62 -18.50 3.60 3.57
N ILE A 63 -18.06 4.12 4.73
CA ILE A 63 -16.62 4.33 5.02
C ILE A 63 -15.84 3.04 4.83
N GLN A 64 -16.29 1.99 5.47
CA GLN A 64 -15.55 0.76 5.56
C GLN A 64 -15.56 -0.06 4.25
N PRO A 65 -16.71 -0.29 3.58
CA PRO A 65 -16.74 -1.04 2.33
C PRO A 65 -16.20 -0.29 1.11
N ILE A 66 -16.19 1.05 1.11
CA ILE A 66 -15.80 1.84 -0.06
C ILE A 66 -14.61 2.75 0.23
N LEU A 67 -14.63 3.53 1.32
CA LEU A 67 -13.60 4.54 1.56
C LEU A 67 -12.25 3.91 1.91
N ILE A 68 -12.22 2.86 2.74
CA ILE A 68 -10.97 2.16 3.09
C ILE A 68 -10.34 1.49 1.85
N PRO A 69 -11.06 0.64 1.08
CA PRO A 69 -10.55 0.12 -0.18
C PRO A 69 -10.19 1.21 -1.19
N GLY A 70 -10.95 2.31 -1.22
CA GLY A 70 -10.64 3.48 -2.06
C GLY A 70 -9.30 4.11 -1.72
N LEU A 71 -9.00 4.34 -0.44
CA LEU A 71 -7.70 4.82 0.01
C LEU A 71 -6.57 3.85 -0.37
N ALA A 72 -6.81 2.54 -0.23
CA ALA A 72 -5.86 1.52 -0.65
C ALA A 72 -5.58 1.59 -2.16
N PHE A 73 -6.62 1.75 -2.98
CA PHE A 73 -6.49 1.90 -4.43
C PHE A 73 -5.73 3.17 -4.83
N PHE A 74 -6.06 4.31 -4.21
CA PHE A 74 -5.36 5.58 -4.42
C PHE A 74 -3.89 5.55 -3.99
N ASN A 75 -3.52 4.68 -3.05
CA ASN A 75 -2.13 4.43 -2.70
C ASN A 75 -1.45 3.40 -3.62
N ALA A 76 -2.17 2.35 -4.03
CA ALA A 76 -1.63 1.27 -4.85
C ALA A 76 -1.20 1.75 -6.24
N ILE A 77 -1.95 2.66 -6.87
CA ILE A 77 -1.60 3.18 -8.21
C ILE A 77 -0.27 3.95 -8.20
N PRO A 78 -0.08 4.99 -7.36
CA PRO A 78 1.21 5.68 -7.26
C PRO A 78 2.32 4.73 -6.79
N SER A 79 2.02 3.80 -5.88
CA SER A 79 3.01 2.82 -5.41
C SER A 79 3.48 1.90 -6.55
N LEU A 80 2.56 1.42 -7.40
CA LEU A 80 2.89 0.61 -8.56
C LEU A 80 3.68 1.42 -9.58
N HIS A 81 3.32 2.69 -9.79
CA HIS A 81 4.10 3.60 -10.63
C HIS A 81 5.53 3.78 -10.09
N LEU A 82 5.69 4.00 -8.79
CA LEU A 82 7.01 4.15 -8.16
C LEU A 82 7.84 2.87 -8.21
N HIS A 83 7.22 1.71 -8.02
CA HIS A 83 7.90 0.42 -8.06
C HIS A 83 8.27 0.01 -9.48
N VAL A 84 7.35 0.06 -10.44
CA VAL A 84 7.51 -0.57 -11.76
C VAL A 84 8.02 0.41 -12.80
N LEU A 85 7.40 1.60 -12.87
CA LEU A 85 7.64 2.57 -13.95
C LEU A 85 8.80 3.51 -13.61
N ALA A 86 8.69 4.24 -12.50
CA ALA A 86 9.74 5.16 -12.08
C ALA A 86 10.96 4.43 -11.51
N ARG A 87 10.77 3.23 -10.92
CA ARG A 87 11.81 2.41 -10.26
C ARG A 87 12.65 3.19 -9.22
N VAL A 88 12.05 4.24 -8.64
CA VAL A 88 12.65 5.10 -7.63
C VAL A 88 11.72 5.05 -6.43
N ASN A 89 11.68 3.92 -5.73
CA ASN A 89 10.82 3.80 -4.56
C ASN A 89 11.60 4.09 -3.27
N PRO A 90 11.43 5.28 -2.66
CA PRO A 90 12.06 5.59 -1.39
C PRO A 90 11.49 4.69 -0.28
N PRO A 91 12.34 3.90 0.42
CA PRO A 91 11.87 2.90 1.38
C PRO A 91 11.15 3.55 2.57
N ARG A 92 11.50 4.79 2.93
CA ARG A 92 10.81 5.54 3.99
C ARG A 92 9.35 5.81 3.63
N LEU A 93 9.06 6.21 2.39
CA LEU A 93 7.71 6.50 1.94
C LEU A 93 6.88 5.21 1.91
N ALA A 94 7.42 4.16 1.31
CA ALA A 94 6.79 2.84 1.29
C ALA A 94 6.49 2.32 2.71
N LEU A 95 7.43 2.48 3.64
CA LEU A 95 7.25 2.08 5.04
C LEU A 95 6.10 2.86 5.69
N TRP A 96 6.09 4.18 5.61
CA TRP A 96 5.06 5.01 6.22
C TRP A 96 3.67 4.68 5.69
N PHE A 97 3.46 4.73 4.36
CA PHE A 97 2.14 4.46 3.78
C PHE A 97 1.67 3.02 4.00
N SER A 98 2.56 2.04 3.84
CA SER A 98 2.17 0.63 4.00
C SER A 98 1.88 0.29 5.46
N THR A 99 2.63 0.87 6.41
CA THR A 99 2.36 0.67 7.84
C THR A 99 1.01 1.29 8.21
N THR A 100 0.76 2.53 7.78
CA THR A 100 -0.52 3.20 8.06
C THR A 100 -1.70 2.42 7.48
N LEU A 101 -1.62 1.98 6.22
CA LEU A 101 -2.71 1.22 5.60
C LEU A 101 -2.87 -0.18 6.22
N SER A 102 -1.78 -0.85 6.59
CA SER A 102 -1.85 -2.12 7.33
C SER A 102 -2.64 -1.96 8.63
N ILE A 103 -2.34 -0.92 9.41
CA ILE A 103 -3.06 -0.62 10.65
C ILE A 103 -4.53 -0.30 10.37
N VAL A 104 -4.83 0.54 9.38
CA VAL A 104 -6.21 0.92 9.03
C VAL A 104 -7.03 -0.30 8.64
N HIS A 105 -6.52 -1.17 7.76
CA HIS A 105 -7.21 -2.39 7.37
C HIS A 105 -7.36 -3.38 8.53
N PHE A 106 -6.33 -3.52 9.38
CA PHE A 106 -6.37 -4.41 10.53
C PHE A 106 -7.40 -3.97 11.57
N VAL A 107 -7.37 -2.68 11.95
CA VAL A 107 -8.34 -2.11 12.89
C VAL A 107 -9.75 -2.18 12.31
N SER A 108 -9.92 -1.87 11.01
CA SER A 108 -11.21 -2.02 10.32
C SER A 108 -11.73 -3.45 10.44
N SER A 109 -10.92 -4.45 10.07
CA SER A 109 -11.32 -5.86 10.12
C SER A 109 -11.74 -6.31 11.52
N ILE A 110 -11.04 -5.85 12.55
CA ILE A 110 -11.40 -6.12 13.96
C ILE A 110 -12.72 -5.46 14.33
N LEU A 111 -12.96 -4.22 13.91
CA LEU A 111 -14.22 -3.52 14.18
C LEU A 111 -15.41 -4.22 13.51
N PHE A 112 -15.29 -4.64 12.24
CA PHE A 112 -16.30 -5.44 11.54
C PHE A 112 -16.63 -6.73 12.30
N MET A 113 -15.59 -7.46 12.71
CA MET A 113 -15.77 -8.71 13.44
C MET A 113 -16.43 -8.46 14.80
N GLY A 114 -15.97 -7.44 15.53
CA GLY A 114 -16.53 -7.05 16.82
C GLY A 114 -17.97 -6.52 16.73
N ALA A 115 -18.37 -5.93 15.61
CA ALA A 115 -19.73 -5.42 15.40
C ALA A 115 -20.80 -6.53 15.39
N CYS A 116 -20.42 -7.79 15.17
CA CYS A 116 -21.34 -8.93 15.25
C CYS A 116 -21.09 -9.85 16.46
N VAL A 117 -20.08 -9.59 17.31
CA VAL A 117 -19.82 -10.41 18.51
C VAL A 117 -20.79 -10.03 19.63
N GLY A 118 -21.78 -10.89 19.85
CA GLY A 118 -22.70 -10.80 21.00
C GLY A 118 -24.09 -10.30 20.61
N ASN A 119 -24.90 -11.19 20.04
CA ASN A 119 -26.27 -10.98 19.52
C ASN A 119 -27.31 -10.33 20.46
N HIS A 120 -26.92 -9.87 21.66
CA HIS A 120 -27.82 -9.25 22.63
C HIS A 120 -27.32 -7.94 23.26
N SER A 121 -26.09 -7.49 22.98
CA SER A 121 -25.66 -6.16 23.44
C SER A 121 -26.05 -5.11 22.39
N HIS A 122 -26.89 -4.15 22.76
CA HIS A 122 -27.35 -3.08 21.87
C HIS A 122 -26.35 -1.90 21.81
N GLY A 123 -25.09 -2.16 21.51
CA GLY A 123 -24.12 -1.09 21.24
C GLY A 123 -24.50 -0.28 20.00
N SER A 124 -24.19 1.02 19.98
CA SER A 124 -24.51 1.90 18.83
C SER A 124 -23.78 1.49 17.54
N LEU A 125 -22.54 0.99 17.64
CA LEU A 125 -21.82 0.43 16.49
C LEU A 125 -22.43 -0.90 16.03
N GLN A 126 -22.73 -1.80 16.97
CA GLN A 126 -23.31 -3.14 16.72
C GLN A 126 -24.60 -3.08 15.91
N ARG A 127 -25.48 -2.10 16.19
CA ARG A 127 -26.76 -1.95 15.50
C ARG A 127 -26.66 -1.48 14.04
N ASN A 128 -25.58 -0.81 13.65
CA ASN A 128 -25.57 -0.07 12.39
C ASN A 128 -24.75 -0.74 11.29
N GLU A 129 -23.88 -1.68 11.65
CA GLU A 129 -22.93 -2.29 10.71
C GLU A 129 -23.19 -3.78 10.47
N CYS A 130 -23.68 -4.54 11.47
CA CYS A 130 -23.84 -5.99 11.34
C CYS A 130 -24.92 -6.35 10.27
N PRO A 131 -24.70 -7.39 9.42
CA PRO A 131 -25.65 -7.80 8.38
C PRO A 131 -27.05 -8.08 8.92
N ASP A 132 -27.15 -8.74 10.08
CA ASP A 132 -28.41 -9.02 10.77
C ASP A 132 -29.25 -7.77 11.06
N ALA A 133 -28.60 -6.65 11.37
CA ALA A 133 -29.27 -5.41 11.71
C ALA A 133 -29.61 -4.55 10.47
N THR A 134 -28.84 -4.69 9.40
CA THR A 134 -28.97 -3.89 8.17
C THR A 134 -29.76 -4.60 7.05
N GLY A 135 -29.98 -5.91 7.22
CA GLY A 135 -30.55 -6.81 6.23
C GLY A 135 -29.64 -7.03 5.02
N GLY A 136 -28.35 -6.72 5.14
CA GLY A 136 -27.35 -6.96 4.10
C GLY A 136 -27.00 -8.43 3.96
N ASN A 137 -26.39 -8.80 2.84
CA ASN A 137 -25.94 -10.16 2.61
C ASN A 137 -24.72 -10.51 3.50
N GLU A 138 -24.89 -11.48 4.40
CA GLU A 138 -23.89 -11.95 5.35
C GLU A 138 -22.67 -12.61 4.67
N ASP A 139 -22.88 -13.41 3.62
CA ASP A 139 -21.79 -14.05 2.88
C ASP A 139 -20.84 -13.01 2.26
N ILE A 140 -21.41 -11.93 1.71
CA ILE A 140 -20.62 -10.85 1.11
C ILE A 140 -19.85 -10.10 2.20
N TRP A 141 -20.50 -9.85 3.33
CA TRP A 141 -19.87 -9.22 4.49
C TRP A 141 -18.65 -10.02 4.98
N ASP A 142 -18.79 -11.32 5.19
CA ASP A 142 -17.71 -12.19 5.65
C ASP A 142 -16.53 -12.21 4.68
N VAL A 143 -16.81 -12.29 3.38
CA VAL A 143 -15.77 -12.18 2.34
C VAL A 143 -15.07 -10.83 2.42
N MET A 144 -15.79 -9.73 2.59
CA MET A 144 -15.19 -8.40 2.71
C MET A 144 -14.27 -8.29 3.94
N VAL A 145 -14.69 -8.80 5.10
CA VAL A 145 -13.84 -8.82 6.31
C VAL A 145 -12.58 -9.64 6.08
N ALA A 146 -12.72 -10.82 5.47
CA ALA A 146 -11.58 -11.66 5.14
C ALA A 146 -10.60 -10.96 4.18
N LEU A 147 -11.10 -10.29 3.14
CA LEU A 147 -10.27 -9.55 2.19
C LEU A 147 -9.56 -8.36 2.86
N GLN A 148 -10.24 -7.60 3.73
CA GLN A 148 -9.60 -6.53 4.49
C GLN A 148 -8.46 -7.05 5.37
N PHE A 149 -8.61 -8.23 5.96
CA PHE A 149 -7.55 -8.86 6.73
C PHE A 149 -6.37 -9.26 5.84
N VAL A 150 -6.64 -9.83 4.66
CA VAL A 150 -5.60 -10.14 3.67
C VAL A 150 -4.88 -8.86 3.24
N SER A 151 -5.60 -7.77 2.96
CA SER A 151 -5.04 -6.45 2.65
C SER A 151 -4.13 -5.94 3.77
N ALA A 152 -4.55 -6.08 5.04
CA ALA A 152 -3.74 -5.71 6.20
C ALA A 152 -2.40 -6.47 6.24
N VAL A 153 -2.44 -7.78 5.96
CA VAL A 153 -1.25 -8.64 5.92
C VAL A 153 -0.34 -8.26 4.76
N LEU A 154 -0.88 -8.02 3.56
CA LEU A 154 -0.09 -7.64 2.39
C LEU A 154 0.60 -6.28 2.60
N TYR A 155 -0.12 -5.29 3.12
CA TYR A 155 0.49 -4.01 3.49
C TYR A 155 1.56 -4.17 4.59
N GLY A 156 1.32 -5.04 5.57
CA GLY A 156 2.32 -5.40 6.58
C GLY A 156 3.57 -6.03 5.98
N ALA A 157 3.41 -6.90 4.97
CA ALA A 157 4.51 -7.49 4.24
C ALA A 157 5.32 -6.44 3.46
N VAL A 158 4.67 -5.49 2.77
CA VAL A 158 5.35 -4.38 2.10
C VAL A 158 6.09 -3.49 3.11
N ALA A 159 5.50 -3.21 4.27
CA ALA A 159 6.15 -2.47 5.35
C ALA A 159 7.40 -3.20 5.86
N ALA A 160 7.32 -4.52 6.08
CA ALA A 160 8.47 -5.34 6.46
C ALA A 160 9.57 -5.34 5.39
N MET A 161 9.19 -5.42 4.10
CA MET A 161 10.14 -5.29 2.99
C MET A 161 10.82 -3.92 2.99
N ALA A 162 10.04 -2.85 3.11
CA ALA A 162 10.52 -1.48 3.12
C ALA A 162 11.47 -1.24 4.31
N TRP A 163 11.14 -1.79 5.49
CA TRP A 163 12.01 -1.76 6.67
C TRP A 163 13.36 -2.44 6.40
N LYS A 164 13.34 -3.63 5.79
CA LYS A 164 14.58 -4.33 5.43
C LYS A 164 15.42 -3.55 4.43
N VAL A 165 14.79 -2.94 3.42
CA VAL A 165 15.51 -2.11 2.44
C VAL A 165 16.09 -0.87 3.11
N ARG A 166 15.32 -0.21 3.97
CA ARG A 166 15.79 0.96 4.73
C ARG A 166 17.02 0.63 5.56
N THR A 167 16.98 -0.43 6.36
CA THR A 167 18.11 -0.82 7.22
C THR A 167 19.37 -1.15 6.43
N VAL A 168 19.24 -1.82 5.27
CA VAL A 168 20.39 -2.11 4.41
C VAL A 168 20.95 -0.85 3.76
N VAL A 169 20.09 0.07 3.31
CA VAL A 169 20.52 1.35 2.72
C VAL A 169 21.22 2.22 3.76
N GLU A 170 20.65 2.35 4.97
CA GLU A 170 21.25 3.13 6.05
C GLU A 170 22.60 2.53 6.49
N ALA A 171 22.71 1.21 6.62
CA ALA A 171 23.99 0.55 6.93
C ALA A 171 25.04 0.74 5.81
N ARG A 172 24.62 0.78 4.53
CA ARG A 172 25.54 1.06 3.42
C ARG A 172 26.01 2.52 3.46
N ASP A 173 25.10 3.45 3.69
CA ASP A 173 25.45 4.88 3.82
C ASP A 173 26.42 5.11 4.99
N GLU A 174 26.25 4.41 6.11
CA GLU A 174 27.20 4.43 7.24
C GLU A 174 28.59 3.88 6.87
N ARG A 175 28.66 2.75 6.15
CA ARG A 175 29.95 2.20 5.68
C ARG A 175 30.66 3.11 4.68
N ILE A 176 29.91 3.80 3.84
CA ILE A 176 30.44 4.81 2.91
C ILE A 176 30.98 6.00 3.70
N ALA A 177 30.24 6.49 4.71
CA ALA A 177 30.68 7.59 5.57
C ALA A 177 31.95 7.25 6.37
N GLN A 178 32.13 5.98 6.74
CA GLN A 178 33.32 5.47 7.39
C GLN A 178 34.50 5.20 6.42
N GLY A 179 34.30 5.36 5.11
CA GLY A 179 35.32 5.08 4.10
C GLY A 179 35.62 3.60 3.85
N VAL A 180 34.79 2.69 4.38
CA VAL A 180 34.95 1.23 4.24
C VAL A 180 34.48 0.75 2.87
N GLU A 181 33.49 1.44 2.29
CA GLU A 181 32.89 1.10 0.99
C GLU A 181 33.01 2.32 0.06
N MET A 182 33.70 2.18 -1.08
CA MET A 182 33.78 3.26 -2.06
C MET A 182 32.48 3.33 -2.88
N VAL A 183 31.94 4.54 -3.05
CA VAL A 183 30.83 4.79 -3.98
C VAL A 183 31.32 4.44 -5.39
N SER A 184 30.59 3.60 -6.13
CA SER A 184 30.96 3.28 -7.52
C SER A 184 30.98 4.56 -8.36
N GLU A 185 31.88 4.65 -9.35
CA GLU A 185 31.97 5.84 -10.21
C GLU A 185 30.64 6.17 -10.88
N GLU A 186 29.86 5.16 -11.29
CA GLU A 186 28.52 5.35 -11.84
C GLU A 186 27.57 6.04 -10.86
N GLU A 187 27.60 5.64 -9.58
CA GLU A 187 26.71 6.21 -8.55
C GLU A 187 27.16 7.63 -8.18
N LYS A 188 28.46 7.90 -8.22
CA LYS A 188 29.02 9.26 -8.08
C LYS A 188 28.61 10.15 -9.25
N GLN A 189 28.76 9.67 -10.49
CA GLN A 189 28.32 10.39 -11.69
C GLN A 189 26.81 10.66 -11.69
N ARG A 190 25.98 9.71 -11.25
CA ARG A 190 24.52 9.91 -11.14
C ARG A 190 24.16 10.97 -10.10
N ARG A 191 24.81 10.96 -8.92
CA ARG A 191 24.59 12.01 -7.91
C ARG A 191 25.05 13.37 -8.39
N GLU A 192 26.17 13.43 -9.12
CA GLU A 192 26.66 14.68 -9.73
C GLU A 192 25.72 15.19 -10.82
N SER A 193 25.14 14.33 -11.66
CA SER A 193 24.18 14.73 -12.69
C SER A 193 22.88 15.25 -12.06
N GLU A 194 22.34 14.54 -11.06
CA GLU A 194 21.15 14.99 -10.31
C GLU A 194 21.41 16.33 -9.60
N ALA A 195 22.61 16.52 -9.02
CA ALA A 195 22.99 17.78 -8.37
C ALA A 195 23.11 18.94 -9.38
N ARG A 196 23.67 18.69 -10.58
CA ARG A 196 23.72 19.68 -11.67
C ARG A 196 22.34 20.05 -12.18
N GLU A 197 21.42 19.10 -12.29
CA GLU A 197 20.03 19.39 -12.65
C GLU A 197 19.32 20.24 -11.59
N ARG A 198 19.44 19.89 -10.31
CA ARG A 198 18.90 20.72 -9.21
C ARG A 198 19.46 22.14 -9.24
N TRP A 199 20.76 22.29 -9.51
CA TRP A 199 21.40 23.59 -9.64
C TRP A 199 20.84 24.39 -10.83
N LYS A 200 20.62 23.76 -11.99
CA LYS A 200 19.99 24.41 -13.15
C LYS A 200 18.59 24.94 -12.81
N TYR A 201 17.78 24.15 -12.11
CA TYR A 201 16.43 24.57 -11.71
C TYR A 201 16.45 25.72 -10.70
N LEU A 202 17.40 25.72 -9.74
CA LEU A 202 17.54 26.80 -8.77
C LEU A 202 18.13 28.08 -9.38
N SER A 203 18.97 27.98 -10.42
CA SER A 203 19.55 29.15 -11.09
C SER A 203 18.63 29.78 -12.15
N ALA A 204 17.56 29.09 -12.54
CA ALA A 204 16.61 29.57 -13.55
C ALA A 204 15.39 30.29 -12.96
N GLY A 205 15.26 30.31 -11.62
CA GLY A 205 14.28 31.12 -10.88
C GLY A 205 14.97 32.29 -10.19
#